data_AF-A0A165S3A9-F1
#
_entry.id   AF-A0A165S3A9-F1
#
_cell.length_a   1.000
_cell.length_b   1.000
_cell.length_c   1.000
_cell.angle_alpha   90.00
_cell.angle_beta   90.00
_cell.angle_gamma   90.00
#
_symmetry.space_group_name_H-M   'P 1'
#
loop_
_entity.id
_entity.type
_entity.pdbx_description
1 polymer ?
#
loop_
_entity_poly.entity_id
_entity_poly.type
_entity_poly.pdbx_seq_one_letter_code
_entity_poly.pdbx_strand_id
1 'polypeptide(L)'
;MVTPPGAQKAMLYQMQQLSIEARHEPVEGHGVRHSVGEAGFADELHSSLLRINQLQSTAREQAMAFQAGDSGYSLNQVMVNSQKASLAFEAGVQLRNRLLTAYKEIMNMQV
;
A
#
# COMPACT_ATOMS: atom_id res chain seq x y z
N MET A 1 42.31 31.09 -37.27
CA MET A 1 41.32 30.20 -37.92
C MET A 1 39.99 30.43 -37.23
N VAL A 2 39.02 31.00 -37.96
CA VAL A 2 37.76 31.56 -37.43
C VAL A 2 36.67 30.50 -37.53
N THR A 3 36.01 30.19 -36.42
CA THR A 3 34.87 29.26 -36.31
C THR A 3 33.69 29.78 -37.15
N PRO A 4 33.02 28.92 -37.96
CA PRO A 4 31.91 29.38 -38.79
C PRO A 4 30.67 29.73 -37.95
N PRO A 5 30.02 30.90 -38.17
CA PRO A 5 28.90 31.43 -37.37
C PRO A 5 27.54 30.74 -37.62
N GLY A 6 27.53 29.54 -38.21
CA GLY A 6 26.31 28.79 -38.57
C GLY A 6 25.85 27.73 -37.56
N ALA A 7 26.74 27.26 -36.68
CA ALA A 7 26.45 26.11 -35.80
C ALA A 7 25.44 26.42 -34.68
N GLN A 8 25.38 27.67 -34.21
CA GLN A 8 24.44 28.09 -33.17
C GLN A 8 22.99 28.10 -33.68
N LYS A 9 22.76 28.50 -34.94
CA LYS A 9 21.43 28.46 -35.57
C LYS A 9 20.93 27.03 -35.78
N ALA A 10 21.83 26.10 -36.13
CA ALA A 10 21.48 24.69 -36.28
C ALA A 10 21.06 24.04 -34.95
N MET A 11 21.77 24.34 -33.85
CA MET A 11 21.37 23.88 -32.52
C MET A 11 20.03 24.47 -32.05
N LEU A 12 19.78 25.75 -32.32
CA LEU A 12 18.49 26.39 -32.00
C LEU A 12 17.33 25.74 -32.76
N TYR A 13 17.54 25.38 -34.02
CA TYR A 13 16.54 24.67 -34.82
C TYR A 13 16.28 23.27 -34.28
N GLN A 14 17.34 22.57 -33.83
CA GLN A 14 17.24 21.25 -33.20
C GLN A 14 16.48 21.30 -31.87
N MET A 15 16.72 22.31 -31.03
CA MET A 15 15.99 22.48 -29.76
C MET A 15 14.53 22.85 -29.99
N GLN A 16 14.23 23.65 -31.02
CA GLN A 16 12.84 23.97 -31.36
C GLN A 16 12.05 22.72 -31.77
N GLN A 17 12.66 21.78 -32.50
CA GLN A 17 12.00 20.52 -32.85
C GLN A 17 11.78 19.59 -31.65
N LEU A 18 12.76 19.48 -30.75
CA LEU A 18 12.61 18.70 -29.51
C LEU A 18 11.47 19.23 -28.61
N SER A 19 11.26 20.55 -28.57
CA SER A 19 10.16 21.14 -27.79
C SER A 19 8.76 20.86 -28.36
N ILE A 20 8.65 20.56 -29.66
CA ILE A 20 7.36 20.23 -30.30
C ILE A 20 7.02 18.76 -30.05
N GLU A 21 8.02 17.88 -30.01
CA GLU A 21 7.85 16.46 -29.63
C GLU A 21 7.46 16.31 -28.15
N ALA A 22 8.11 17.06 -27.26
CA ALA A 22 7.83 17.03 -25.81
C ALA A 22 6.47 17.61 -25.42
N ARG A 23 5.79 18.34 -26.31
CA ARG A 23 4.42 18.85 -26.09
C ARG A 23 3.34 17.79 -26.31
N HIS A 24 3.67 16.63 -26.87
CA HIS A 24 2.76 15.53 -27.13
C HIS A 24 3.05 14.27 -26.32
N GLU A 25 3.62 14.41 -25.12
CA GLU A 25 3.50 13.37 -24.11
C GLU A 25 2.30 13.73 -23.21
N PRO A 26 1.08 13.21 -23.48
CA PRO A 26 0.07 13.19 -22.45
C PRO A 26 0.67 12.33 -21.34
N VAL A 27 1.03 12.98 -20.24
CA VAL A 27 1.28 12.30 -18.99
C VAL A 27 -0.05 11.65 -18.63
N GLU A 28 -0.27 10.43 -19.13
CA GLU A 28 -1.30 9.52 -18.65
C GLU A 28 -0.94 9.27 -17.18
N GLY A 29 -1.42 10.20 -16.34
CA GLY A 29 -1.57 9.95 -14.94
C GLY A 29 -2.31 8.64 -14.86
N HIS A 30 -1.58 7.61 -14.47
CA HIS A 30 -2.14 6.36 -13.99
C HIS A 30 -2.92 6.73 -12.74
N GLY A 31 -4.10 7.31 -12.95
CA GLY A 31 -5.17 7.32 -11.99
C GLY A 31 -5.45 5.85 -11.80
N VAL A 32 -4.85 5.29 -10.75
CA VAL A 32 -5.25 4.00 -10.22
C VAL A 32 -6.72 4.18 -9.89
N ARG A 33 -7.58 3.85 -10.86
CA ARG A 33 -8.98 3.59 -10.61
C ARG A 33 -8.94 2.37 -9.70
N HIS A 34 -8.90 2.62 -8.40
CA HIS A 34 -9.45 1.69 -7.43
C HIS A 34 -10.90 1.53 -7.85
N SER A 35 -11.17 0.60 -8.76
CA SER A 35 -12.43 -0.09 -8.80
C SER A 35 -12.58 -0.64 -7.40
N VAL A 36 -13.35 0.07 -6.58
CA VAL A 36 -13.95 -0.49 -5.38
C VAL A 36 -14.74 -1.66 -5.94
N GLY A 37 -14.14 -2.85 -5.88
CA GLY A 37 -14.81 -4.08 -6.28
C GLY A 37 -16.12 -4.15 -5.49
N GLU A 38 -17.09 -4.89 -6.00
CA GLU A 38 -18.39 -5.13 -5.35
C GLU A 38 -18.32 -5.59 -3.88
N ALA A 39 -17.14 -5.96 -3.37
CA ALA A 39 -16.89 -6.09 -1.95
C ALA A 39 -16.94 -4.71 -1.26
N GLY A 40 -17.97 -4.51 -0.43
CA GLY A 40 -18.09 -3.29 0.36
C GLY A 40 -16.91 -3.15 1.33
N PHE A 41 -16.62 -1.91 1.72
CA PHE A 41 -15.63 -1.63 2.78
C PHE A 41 -15.88 -2.47 4.05
N ALA A 42 -17.14 -2.76 4.38
CA ALA A 42 -17.52 -3.61 5.50
C ALA A 42 -17.07 -5.08 5.31
N ASP A 43 -17.14 -5.61 4.09
CA ASP A 43 -16.68 -6.96 3.76
C ASP A 43 -15.15 -7.05 3.84
N GLU A 44 -14.45 -6.04 3.33
CA GLU A 44 -12.98 -5.99 3.41
C GLU A 44 -12.50 -5.81 4.86
N LEU A 45 -13.22 -5.03 5.66
CA LEU A 45 -12.98 -4.91 7.10
C LEU A 45 -13.20 -6.25 7.80
N HIS A 46 -14.30 -6.93 7.54
CA HIS A 46 -14.60 -8.24 8.11
C HIS A 46 -13.52 -9.26 7.73
N SER A 47 -13.13 -9.30 6.46
CA SER A 47 -12.02 -10.11 5.95
C SER A 47 -10.70 -9.77 6.66
N SER A 48 -10.41 -8.49 6.88
CA SER A 48 -9.23 -8.04 7.64
C SER A 48 -9.23 -8.54 9.08
N LEU A 49 -10.38 -8.51 9.76
CA LEU A 49 -10.51 -9.03 11.13
C LEU A 49 -10.27 -10.55 11.19
N LEU A 50 -10.80 -11.30 10.23
CA LEU A 50 -10.54 -12.73 10.09
C LEU A 50 -9.05 -13.00 9.86
N ARG A 51 -8.39 -12.23 8.99
CA ARG A 51 -6.95 -12.33 8.74
C ARG A 51 -6.12 -12.07 10.00
N ILE A 52 -6.48 -11.06 10.80
CA ILE A 52 -5.82 -10.78 12.09
C ILE A 52 -5.95 -11.98 13.04
N ASN A 53 -7.14 -12.55 13.16
CA ASN A 53 -7.37 -13.74 13.99
C ASN A 53 -6.51 -14.92 13.53
N GLN A 54 -6.46 -15.14 12.21
CA GLN A 54 -5.68 -16.22 11.60
C GLN A 54 -4.17 -16.05 11.83
N LEU A 55 -3.65 -14.81 11.71
CA LEU A 55 -2.26 -14.49 12.05
C LEU A 55 -1.95 -14.80 13.51
N GLN A 56 -2.85 -14.46 14.44
CA GLN A 56 -2.68 -14.78 15.86
C GLN A 56 -2.70 -16.28 16.15
N SER A 57 -3.59 -17.05 15.51
CA SER A 57 -3.62 -18.52 15.68
C SER A 57 -2.35 -19.15 15.15
N THR A 58 -1.97 -18.79 13.92
CA THR A 58 -0.77 -19.30 13.26
C THR A 58 0.49 -19.02 14.09
N ALA A 59 0.64 -17.80 14.60
CA ALA A 59 1.79 -17.43 15.44
C ALA A 59 1.85 -18.27 16.73
N ARG A 60 0.71 -18.53 17.38
CA ARG A 60 0.63 -19.39 18.57
C ARG A 60 0.98 -20.84 18.24
N GLU A 61 0.43 -21.38 17.17
CA GLU A 61 0.70 -22.75 16.72
C GLU A 61 2.18 -22.95 16.41
N GLN A 62 2.80 -22.01 15.70
CA GLN A 62 4.22 -22.05 15.40
C GLN A 62 5.10 -21.94 16.64
N ALA A 63 4.71 -21.10 17.61
CA ALA A 63 5.41 -21.01 18.89
C ALA A 63 5.34 -22.32 19.67
N MET A 64 4.18 -22.97 19.70
CA MET A 64 3.99 -24.27 20.35
C MET A 64 4.78 -25.38 19.64
N ALA A 65 4.75 -25.42 18.30
CA ALA A 65 5.50 -26.38 17.51
C ALA A 65 7.01 -26.24 17.73
N PHE A 66 7.52 -25.00 17.75
CA PHE A 66 8.91 -24.72 18.06
C PHE A 66 9.30 -25.15 19.49
N GLN A 67 8.45 -24.87 20.49
CA GLN A 67 8.66 -25.32 21.87
C GLN A 67 8.64 -26.84 22.01
N ALA A 68 7.85 -27.53 21.18
CA ALA A 68 7.79 -28.98 21.11
C ALA A 68 9.01 -29.61 20.40
N GLY A 69 9.93 -28.80 19.86
CA GLY A 69 11.12 -29.26 19.15
C GLY A 69 10.88 -29.61 17.69
N ASP A 70 9.76 -29.18 17.10
CA ASP A 70 9.47 -29.40 15.69
C ASP A 70 10.42 -28.58 14.81
N SER A 71 11.20 -29.28 13.98
CA SER A 71 12.14 -28.69 13.02
C SER A 71 11.46 -27.94 11.85
N GLY A 72 10.14 -28.05 11.71
CA GLY A 72 9.35 -27.39 10.67
C GLY A 72 9.31 -25.86 10.78
N TYR A 73 9.55 -25.30 11.97
CA TYR A 73 9.56 -23.86 12.20
C TYR A 73 10.84 -23.42 12.88
N SER A 74 11.55 -22.45 12.28
CA SER A 74 12.70 -21.83 12.93
C SER A 74 12.27 -20.74 13.91
N LEU A 75 13.05 -20.52 14.97
CA LEU A 75 12.82 -19.43 15.94
C LEU A 75 12.61 -18.08 15.25
N ASN A 76 13.37 -17.81 14.18
CA ASN A 76 13.23 -16.58 13.40
C ASN A 76 11.83 -16.43 12.80
N GLN A 77 11.28 -17.49 12.19
CA GLN A 77 9.94 -17.47 11.62
C GLN A 77 8.86 -17.25 12.69
N VAL A 78 8.98 -17.92 13.84
CA VAL A 78 8.06 -17.75 14.98
C VAL A 78 8.06 -16.29 15.44
N MET A 79 9.24 -15.70 15.61
CA MET A 79 9.37 -14.31 16.06
C MET A 79 8.78 -13.32 15.03
N VAL A 80 9.08 -13.50 13.74
CA VAL A 80 8.54 -12.65 12.67
C VAL A 80 7.02 -12.77 12.60
N ASN A 81 6.47 -13.98 12.67
CA ASN A 81 5.03 -14.19 12.59
C ASN A 81 4.29 -13.68 13.84
N SER A 82 4.93 -13.80 15.02
CA SER A 82 4.43 -13.18 16.25
C SER A 82 4.40 -11.65 16.15
N GLN A 83 5.46 -11.02 15.64
CA GLN A 83 5.50 -9.56 15.43
C GLN A 83 4.47 -9.09 14.41
N LYS A 84 4.30 -9.83 13.30
CA LYS A 84 3.24 -9.55 12.31
C LYS A 84 1.85 -9.60 12.94
N ALA A 85 1.58 -10.62 13.76
CA ALA A 85 0.29 -10.77 14.44
C ALA A 85 0.03 -9.61 15.42
N SER A 86 1.03 -9.20 16.19
CA SER A 86 0.93 -8.07 17.13
C SER A 86 0.66 -6.76 16.40
N LEU A 87 1.45 -6.43 15.37
CA LEU A 87 1.28 -5.20 14.59
C LEU A 87 -0.08 -5.15 13.89
N ALA A 88 -0.52 -6.26 13.28
CA ALA A 88 -1.81 -6.35 12.63
C ALA A 88 -2.97 -6.17 13.63
N PHE A 89 -2.84 -6.71 14.84
CA PHE A 89 -3.83 -6.52 15.89
C PHE A 89 -3.92 -5.06 16.36
N GLU A 90 -2.79 -4.41 16.60
CA GLU A 90 -2.76 -2.98 16.99
C GLU A 90 -3.42 -2.10 15.93
N ALA A 91 -3.10 -2.33 14.66
CA ALA A 91 -3.76 -1.65 13.54
C ALA A 91 -5.28 -1.92 13.52
N GLY A 92 -5.70 -3.16 13.77
CA GLY A 92 -7.12 -3.53 13.87
C GLY A 92 -7.85 -2.82 15.00
N VAL A 93 -7.23 -2.65 16.17
CA VAL A 93 -7.81 -1.90 17.30
C VAL A 93 -7.99 -0.43 16.95
N GLN A 94 -7.00 0.19 16.28
CA GLN A 94 -7.11 1.57 15.82
C GLN A 94 -8.26 1.73 14.82
N LEU A 95 -8.40 0.80 13.88
CA LEU A 95 -9.47 0.82 12.88
C LEU A 95 -10.86 0.65 13.53
N ARG A 96 -11.00 -0.29 14.47
CA ARG A 96 -12.23 -0.45 15.26
C ARG A 96 -12.64 0.86 15.93
N ASN A 97 -11.70 1.53 16.59
CA ASN A 97 -11.97 2.79 17.29
C ASN A 97 -12.40 3.87 16.29
N ARG A 98 -11.75 3.95 15.12
CA ARG A 98 -12.10 4.92 14.08
C ARG A 98 -13.50 4.69 13.52
N LEU A 99 -13.92 3.45 13.36
CA LEU A 99 -15.26 3.09 12.89
C LEU A 99 -16.35 3.39 13.91
N LEU A 100 -16.09 3.10 15.18
CA LEU A 100 -17.00 3.48 16.26
C LEU A 100 -17.18 4.99 16.33
N THR A 101 -16.11 5.77 16.13
CA THR A 101 -16.18 7.23 16.04
C THR A 101 -16.97 7.67 14.81
N ALA A 102 -16.67 7.15 13.62
CA ALA A 102 -17.39 7.50 12.39
C ALA A 102 -18.90 7.20 12.47
N TYR A 103 -19.28 6.07 13.09
CA TYR A 103 -20.68 5.75 13.35
C TYR A 103 -21.35 6.78 14.28
N LYS A 104 -20.68 7.15 15.38
CA LYS A 104 -21.17 8.19 16.30
C LYS A 104 -21.29 9.56 15.63
N GLU A 105 -20.34 9.92 14.77
CA GLU A 105 -20.37 11.17 14.01
C GLU A 105 -21.58 11.24 13.08
N ILE A 106 -21.88 10.17 12.33
CA ILE A 106 -23.07 10.11 11.46
C ILE A 106 -24.36 10.28 12.27
N MET A 107 -24.47 9.61 13.42
CA MET A 107 -25.63 9.74 14.30
C MET A 107 -25.81 11.17 14.84
N ASN A 108 -24.71 11.86 15.12
CA ASN A 108 -24.71 13.22 15.66
C ASN A 108 -24.86 14.30 14.58
N MET A 109 -24.79 13.98 13.29
CA MET A 109 -25.05 14.93 12.19
C MET A 109 -26.54 15.07 11.83
N GLN A 110 -27.42 14.17 12.30
CA GLN A 110 -28.84 14.15 11.91
C GLN A 110 -29.81 14.81 12.92
N VAL A 111 -29.31 15.65 13.84
CA VAL A 111 -30.16 16.43 14.75
C VAL A 111 -30.14 17.91 14.47
#